data_AF-A0A1V5XDD0-F1
#
_entry.id   AF-A0A1V5XDD0-F1
#
_cell.length_a   1.000
_cell.length_b   1.000
_cell.length_c   1.000
_cell.angle_alpha   90.00
_cell.angle_beta   90.00
_cell.angle_gamma   90.00
#
_symmetry.space_group_name_H-M   'P 1'
#
loop_
_entity.id
_entity.type
_entity.pdbx_description
1 polymer ?
#
loop_
_entity_poly.entity_id
_entity_poly.type
_entity_poly.pdbx_seq_one_letter_code
_entity_poly.pdbx_strand_id
1 'polypeptide(L)'
;MFAITEGTRRIGGIDVPTYKREIVSANILEVEAGTNGYQGGDTGHGSRTYFRIENQGGTDIQVHPLGRYGDEGFEVSLGGDYELETIIMALKFITKVLEDGAKEVYD
;
A
#
# COMPACT_ATOMS: atom_id res chain seq x y z
N MET A 1 -9.49 1.47 17.54
CA MET A 1 -9.01 2.21 16.36
C MET A 1 -7.52 2.41 16.57
N PHE A 2 -6.66 1.66 15.86
CA PHE A 2 -5.21 1.80 16.00
C PHE A 2 -4.75 3.13 15.39
N ALA A 3 -3.70 3.72 15.98
CA ALA A 3 -3.14 4.99 15.54
C ALA A 3 -2.54 4.85 14.14
N ILE A 4 -2.78 5.84 13.27
CA ILE A 4 -2.06 5.98 12.02
C ILE A 4 -0.69 6.57 12.36
N THR A 5 0.38 5.95 11.86
CA THR A 5 1.74 6.48 11.98
C THR A 5 2.17 7.06 10.62
N GLU A 6 2.71 8.28 10.64
CA GLU A 6 3.26 8.93 9.44
C GLU A 6 4.71 8.49 9.20
N GLY A 7 5.11 8.47 7.93
CA GLY A 7 6.42 8.06 7.48
C GLY A 7 6.82 8.71 6.16
N THR A 8 7.97 8.31 5.65
CA THR A 8 8.46 8.75 4.34
C THR A 8 9.19 7.60 3.65
N ARG A 9 8.98 7.46 2.35
CA ARG A 9 9.66 6.46 1.50
C ARG A 9 10.30 7.14 0.30
N ARG A 10 11.55 6.77 -0.01
CA ARG A 10 12.25 7.28 -1.18
C ARG A 10 12.07 6.34 -2.37
N ILE A 11 11.43 6.82 -3.44
CA ILE A 11 10.99 6.01 -4.58
C ILE A 11 11.43 6.67 -5.88
N GLY A 12 12.32 6.01 -6.62
CA GLY A 12 12.88 6.57 -7.85
C GLY A 12 13.46 7.98 -7.64
N GLY A 13 14.15 8.18 -6.51
CA GLY A 13 14.80 9.45 -6.14
C GLY A 13 13.95 10.45 -5.36
N ILE A 14 12.62 10.26 -5.27
CA ILE A 14 11.66 11.21 -4.70
C ILE A 14 11.17 10.73 -3.35
N ASP A 15 11.14 11.62 -2.35
CA ASP A 15 10.59 11.33 -1.03
C ASP A 15 9.06 11.48 -1.04
N VAL A 16 8.37 10.42 -0.62
CA VAL A 16 6.91 10.31 -0.63
C VAL A 16 6.41 10.18 0.81
N PRO A 17 5.48 11.02 1.28
CA PRO A 17 4.85 10.85 2.58
C PRO A 17 4.04 9.55 2.58
N THR A 18 4.17 8.77 3.65
CA THR A 18 3.44 7.51 3.82
C THR A 18 2.66 7.49 5.13
N TYR A 19 1.59 6.70 5.15
CA TYR A 19 0.75 6.46 6.31
C TYR A 19 0.68 4.96 6.52
N LYS A 20 0.93 4.52 7.76
CA LYS A 20 0.87 3.11 8.13
C LYS A 20 -0.05 2.85 9.31
N ARG A 21 -0.60 1.63 9.34
CA ARG A 21 -1.39 1.11 10.47
C ARG A 21 -1.30 -0.41 10.54
N GLU A 22 -1.53 -0.93 11.73
CA GLU A 22 -1.75 -2.35 11.95
C GLU A 22 -3.24 -2.70 11.84
N ILE A 23 -3.53 -3.88 11.32
CA ILE A 23 -4.84 -4.49 11.24
C ILE A 23 -4.76 -5.83 11.97
N VAL A 24 -5.51 -5.92 13.07
CA VAL A 24 -5.48 -7.07 13.98
C VAL A 24 -6.83 -7.76 13.95
N SER A 25 -6.81 -9.06 13.65
CA SER A 25 -7.91 -10.02 13.83
C SER A 25 -7.32 -11.32 14.40
N ALA A 26 -7.75 -12.50 13.94
CA ALA A 26 -7.02 -13.75 14.19
C ALA A 26 -5.62 -13.77 13.52
N ASN A 27 -5.42 -12.90 12.53
CA ASN A 27 -4.15 -12.63 11.84
C ASN A 27 -3.79 -11.14 11.93
N ILE A 28 -2.53 -10.78 11.65
CA ILE A 28 -2.01 -9.41 11.77
C ILE A 28 -1.34 -8.97 10.46
N LEU A 29 -1.80 -7.85 9.91
CA LEU A 29 -1.19 -7.18 8.76
C LEU A 29 -0.76 -5.76 9.15
N GLU A 30 0.49 -5.37 8.83
CA GLU A 30 0.85 -3.94 8.75
C GLU A 30 0.66 -3.48 7.31
N VAL A 31 -0.07 -2.38 7.12
CA VAL A 31 -0.26 -1.76 5.81
C VAL A 31 0.33 -0.36 5.83
N GLU A 32 1.08 -0.02 4.78
CA GLU A 32 1.65 1.31 4.55
C GLU A 32 1.31 1.75 3.13
N ALA A 33 0.89 3.00 2.92
CA ALA A 33 0.64 3.56 1.59
C ALA A 33 1.01 5.04 1.53
N GLY A 34 1.25 5.56 0.33
CA GLY A 34 1.54 6.97 0.12
C GLY A 34 1.72 7.34 -1.35
N THR A 35 1.48 8.60 -1.66
CA THR A 35 1.72 9.20 -2.98
C THR A 35 2.09 10.67 -2.82
N ASN A 36 2.83 11.23 -3.78
CA ASN A 36 3.02 12.67 -3.92
C ASN A 36 2.00 13.32 -4.89
N GLY A 37 0.92 12.61 -5.21
CA GLY A 37 -0.18 13.10 -6.02
C GLY A 37 0.09 13.09 -7.53
N TYR A 38 -0.88 13.60 -8.29
CA TYR A 38 -0.75 13.74 -9.73
C TYR A 38 0.26 14.82 -10.10
N GLN A 39 1.15 14.50 -11.05
CA GLN A 39 2.20 15.41 -11.54
C GLN A 39 2.13 15.63 -13.06
N GLY A 40 1.01 15.26 -13.70
CA GLY A 40 0.74 15.58 -15.10
C GLY A 40 1.51 14.77 -16.15
N GLY A 41 1.58 13.43 -16.00
CA GLY A 41 2.18 12.56 -17.02
C GLY A 41 2.59 11.19 -16.50
N ASP A 42 3.61 10.61 -17.16
CA ASP A 42 4.22 9.33 -16.79
C ASP A 42 5.26 9.47 -15.66
N THR A 43 6.04 8.41 -15.41
CA THR A 43 7.09 8.38 -14.39
C THR A 43 8.11 9.53 -14.51
N GLY A 44 8.36 10.05 -15.72
CA GLY A 44 9.28 11.15 -15.97
C GLY A 44 8.84 12.47 -15.36
N HIS A 45 7.54 12.62 -15.08
CA HIS A 45 6.93 13.82 -14.50
C HIS A 45 6.98 13.83 -12.97
N GLY A 46 7.47 12.74 -12.35
CA GLY A 46 7.81 12.72 -10.93
C GLY A 46 6.71 12.24 -9.99
N SER A 47 5.54 11.82 -10.49
CA SER A 47 4.57 11.15 -9.61
C SER A 47 5.11 9.82 -9.12
N ARG A 48 4.90 9.52 -7.84
CA ARG A 48 5.27 8.28 -7.17
C ARG A 48 4.12 7.80 -6.32
N THR A 49 3.93 6.49 -6.34
CA THR A 49 2.91 5.80 -5.56
C THR A 49 3.55 4.59 -4.90
N TYR A 50 3.16 4.36 -3.66
CA TYR A 50 3.65 3.30 -2.82
C TYR A 50 2.51 2.67 -2.06
N PHE A 51 2.56 1.36 -1.96
CA PHE A 51 1.87 0.65 -0.90
C PHE A 51 2.62 -0.63 -0.57
N ARG A 52 2.43 -1.11 0.65
CA ARG A 52 3.01 -2.34 1.18
C ARG A 52 2.01 -2.96 2.15
N ILE A 53 1.90 -4.28 2.08
CA ILE A 53 1.21 -5.11 3.06
C ILE A 53 2.24 -6.10 3.58
N GLU A 54 2.41 -6.16 4.90
CA GLU A 54 3.37 -7.03 5.56
C GLU A 54 2.65 -7.94 6.57
N ASN A 55 2.94 -9.24 6.51
CA ASN A 55 2.46 -10.21 7.49
C ASN A 55 3.23 -10.04 8.80
N GLN A 56 2.54 -9.58 9.84
CA GLN A 56 3.09 -9.43 11.19
C GLN A 56 2.79 -10.65 12.07
N GLY A 57 1.97 -11.60 11.60
CA GLY A 57 1.72 -12.86 12.28
C GLY A 57 0.41 -13.51 11.85
N GLY A 58 0.39 -14.84 11.86
CA GLY A 58 -0.84 -15.64 11.75
C GLY A 58 -1.58 -15.54 10.42
N THR A 59 -1.03 -14.89 9.39
CA THR A 59 -1.68 -14.76 8.08
C THR A 59 -1.19 -15.86 7.13
N ASP A 60 -2.10 -16.64 6.55
CA ASP A 60 -1.81 -17.46 5.36
C ASP A 60 -1.83 -16.59 4.11
N ILE A 61 -0.67 -16.06 3.73
CA ILE A 61 -0.49 -15.16 2.57
C ILE A 61 0.65 -15.64 1.69
N GLN A 62 0.42 -15.66 0.39
CA GLN A 62 1.44 -15.91 -0.64
C GLN A 62 1.41 -14.77 -1.65
N VAL A 63 2.59 -14.26 -2.01
CA VAL A 63 2.76 -13.19 -3.01
C VAL A 63 3.70 -13.69 -4.10
N HIS A 64 3.24 -13.67 -5.34
CA HIS A 64 3.99 -14.13 -6.49
C HIS A 64 4.23 -12.95 -7.45
N PRO A 65 5.48 -12.50 -7.66
CA PRO A 65 5.77 -11.54 -8.71
C PRO A 65 5.54 -12.18 -10.08
N LEU A 66 4.97 -11.40 -11.01
CA LEU A 66 4.82 -11.78 -12.40
C LEU A 66 5.98 -11.20 -13.22
N GLY A 67 6.46 -11.96 -14.19
CA GLY A 67 7.65 -11.62 -14.98
C GLY A 67 8.96 -11.94 -14.26
N ARG A 68 10.06 -11.97 -15.03
CA ARG A 68 11.38 -12.34 -14.51
C ARG A 68 11.91 -11.41 -13.42
N TYR A 69 11.54 -10.13 -13.49
CA TYR A 69 12.01 -9.09 -12.57
C TYR A 69 10.91 -8.54 -11.67
N GLY A 70 9.69 -9.09 -11.72
CA GLY A 70 8.54 -8.58 -10.97
C GLY A 70 7.98 -7.26 -11.52
N ASP A 71 8.24 -6.97 -12.78
CA ASP A 71 7.83 -5.76 -13.50
C ASP A 71 6.55 -5.95 -14.33
N GLU A 72 6.06 -7.18 -14.45
CA GLU A 72 4.82 -7.50 -15.18
C GLU A 72 3.59 -7.56 -14.27
N GLY A 73 3.77 -7.52 -12.94
CA GLY A 73 2.70 -7.50 -11.96
C GLY A 73 2.98 -8.36 -10.73
N PHE A 74 1.93 -8.65 -9.96
CA PHE A 74 1.98 -9.55 -8.80
C PHE A 74 0.61 -10.18 -8.56
N GLU A 75 0.61 -11.39 -8.01
CA GLU A 75 -0.56 -12.12 -7.53
C GLU A 75 -0.48 -12.29 -6.01
N VAL A 76 -1.63 -12.18 -5.32
CA VAL A 76 -1.74 -12.43 -3.88
C VAL A 76 -2.81 -13.49 -3.63
N SER A 77 -2.43 -14.56 -2.94
CA SER A 77 -3.33 -15.62 -2.46
C SER A 77 -3.40 -15.61 -0.95
N LEU A 78 -4.62 -15.77 -0.40
CA LEU A 78 -4.93 -15.65 1.02
C LEU A 78 -5.88 -16.78 1.44
N GLY A 79 -5.62 -17.41 2.59
CA GLY A 79 -6.35 -18.61 3.04
C GLY A 79 -7.16 -18.41 4.31
N GLY A 80 -8.45 -18.07 4.18
CA GLY A 80 -9.39 -18.05 5.31
C GLY A 80 -10.30 -16.82 5.36
N ASP A 81 -11.30 -16.86 6.25
CA ASP A 81 -12.25 -15.76 6.43
C ASP A 81 -11.60 -14.53 7.08
N TYR A 82 -10.63 -14.72 7.99
CA TYR A 82 -9.93 -13.64 8.67
C TYR A 82 -8.93 -12.94 7.73
N GLU A 83 -8.24 -13.70 6.89
CA GLU A 83 -7.42 -13.17 5.80
C GLU A 83 -8.25 -12.32 4.83
N LEU A 84 -9.46 -12.80 4.49
CA LEU A 84 -10.41 -12.05 3.66
C LEU A 84 -10.86 -10.74 4.33
N GLU A 85 -11.20 -10.76 5.62
CA GLU A 85 -11.58 -9.57 6.37
C GLU A 85 -10.42 -8.55 6.43
N THR A 86 -9.25 -9.01 6.86
CA THR A 86 -8.08 -8.15 7.08
C THR A 86 -7.53 -7.58 5.78
N ILE A 87 -7.53 -8.34 4.67
CA ILE A 87 -7.11 -7.82 3.36
C ILE A 87 -8.08 -6.77 2.84
N ILE A 88 -9.39 -6.93 3.03
CA ILE A 88 -10.38 -5.91 2.65
C ILE A 88 -10.11 -4.60 3.41
N MET A 89 -9.80 -4.70 4.71
CA MET A 89 -9.44 -3.52 5.52
C MET A 89 -8.14 -2.87 5.05
N ALA A 90 -7.13 -3.66 4.68
CA ALA A 90 -5.85 -3.18 4.17
C ALA A 90 -6.03 -2.43 2.84
N LEU A 91 -6.74 -3.03 1.89
CA LEU A 91 -7.03 -2.45 0.58
C LEU A 91 -7.83 -1.14 0.71
N LYS A 92 -8.87 -1.11 1.55
CA LYS A 92 -9.64 0.12 1.81
C LYS A 92 -8.77 1.24 2.38
N PHE A 93 -7.84 0.90 3.27
CA PHE A 93 -6.90 1.90 3.81
C PHE A 93 -5.95 2.41 2.72
N ILE A 94 -5.37 1.53 1.91
CA ILE A 94 -4.51 1.90 0.79
C ILE A 94 -5.27 2.83 -0.16
N THR A 95 -6.45 2.42 -0.62
CA THR A 95 -7.30 3.22 -1.52
C THR A 95 -7.54 4.61 -0.94
N LYS A 96 -7.96 4.70 0.33
CA LYS A 96 -8.19 5.99 0.98
C LYS A 96 -6.95 6.88 1.01
N VAL A 97 -5.80 6.35 1.42
CA VAL A 97 -4.54 7.11 1.47
C VAL A 97 -4.15 7.64 0.09
N LEU A 98 -4.30 6.79 -0.94
CA LEU A 98 -3.98 7.18 -2.31
C LEU A 98 -4.97 8.21 -2.86
N GLU A 99 -6.27 8.07 -2.61
CA GLU A 99 -7.29 9.05 -3.00
C GLU A 99 -7.08 10.39 -2.31
N ASP A 100 -6.76 10.39 -1.01
CA ASP A 100 -6.49 11.61 -0.25
C ASP A 100 -5.21 12.32 -0.74
N GLY A 101 -4.16 11.56 -1.10
CA GLY A 101 -2.93 12.11 -1.65
C GLY A 101 -2.99 12.46 -3.14
N ALA A 102 -3.92 11.88 -3.90
CA ALA A 102 -4.10 12.13 -5.33
C ALA A 102 -4.85 13.44 -5.64
N LYS A 103 -5.53 14.04 -4.66
CA LYS A 103 -6.26 15.30 -4.83
C LYS A 103 -5.35 16.34 -5.49
N GLU A 104 -5.83 16.92 -6.59
CA GLU A 104 -5.09 17.89 -7.40
C GLU A 104 -4.58 19.03 -6.51
N VAL A 105 -3.28 19.34 -6.62
CA VAL A 105 -2.76 20.64 -6.18
C VAL A 105 -3.15 21.66 -7.26
N TYR A 106 -4.44 21.93 -7.38
CA TYR A 106 -4.95 23.08 -8.12
C TYR A 106 -5.99 23.78 -7.23
N ASP A 107 -5.53 24.87 -6.62
CA ASP A 107 -6.35 25.97 -6.15
C ASP A 107 -6.34 27.05 -7.26
#